data_AF-A0A0Q4V4B9-F1
#
_entry.id   AF-A0A0Q4V4B9-F1
#
_cell.length_a   1.000
_cell.length_b   1.000
_cell.length_c   1.000
_cell.angle_alpha   90.00
_cell.angle_beta   90.00
_cell.angle_gamma   90.00
#
_symmetry.space_group_name_H-M   'P 1'
#
loop_
_entity.id
_entity.type
_entity.pdbx_description
1 polymer ?
#
loop_
_entity_poly.entity_id
_entity_poly.type
_entity_poly.pdbx_seq_one_letter_code
_entity_poly.pdbx_strand_id
1 'polypeptide(L)' 'MFRRVNFDGPGDDPDEYRFECPDCGGTGKVNVPGDDEGLTELLECPNCGGTGRIQGDASDML' A
#
# COMPACT_ATOMS: atom_id res chain seq x y z
N MET A 1 13.64 3.63 2.73
CA MET A 1 12.91 4.46 3.71
C MET A 1 11.43 4.41 3.39
N PHE A 2 10.59 3.97 4.33
CA PHE A 2 9.12 4.02 4.20
C PHE A 2 8.61 5.36 4.73
N ARG A 3 7.74 6.04 3.97
CA ARG A 3 7.20 7.35 4.36
C ARG A 3 5.94 7.14 5.19
N ARG A 4 5.95 7.54 6.47
CA ARG A 4 4.74 7.62 7.30
C ARG A 4 3.78 8.64 6.69
N VAL A 5 2.54 8.24 6.47
CA VAL A 5 1.49 9.08 5.89
C VAL A 5 0.29 9.12 6.82
N ASN A 6 0.22 10.15 7.68
CA ASN A 6 -0.95 10.43 8.52
C ASN A 6 -2.00 11.16 7.68
N PHE A 7 -2.96 10.43 7.11
CA PHE A 7 -4.05 11.03 6.33
C PHE A 7 -5.39 11.09 7.06
N ASP A 8 -5.54 10.42 8.22
CA ASP A 8 -6.82 10.35 8.93
C ASP A 8 -6.62 10.24 10.44
N GLY A 9 -5.83 11.16 11.04
CA GLY A 9 -5.55 11.12 12.49
C GLY A 9 -4.96 9.77 12.96
N PRO A 10 -4.83 9.55 14.29
CA PRO A 10 -4.75 8.18 14.77
C PRO A 10 -6.06 7.49 14.38
N GLY A 11 -6.00 6.28 13.83
CA GLY A 11 -7.22 5.47 13.74
C GLY A 11 -7.86 5.28 15.12
N ASP A 12 -8.99 4.57 15.19
CA ASP A 12 -9.65 4.22 16.45
C ASP A 12 -8.69 3.61 17.50
N ASP A 13 -7.56 3.04 17.05
CA ASP A 13 -6.44 2.57 17.86
C ASP A 13 -5.14 3.39 17.59
N PRO A 14 -4.52 4.01 18.60
CA PRO A 14 -3.28 4.81 18.46
C PRO A 14 -2.04 3.97 18.12
N ASP A 15 -2.17 2.64 18.14
CA ASP A 15 -1.09 1.68 17.90
C ASP A 15 -1.11 1.11 16.47
N GLU A 16 -2.14 1.39 15.67
CA GLU A 16 -2.21 0.96 14.26
C GLU A 16 -1.57 2.04 13.35
N TYR A 17 -0.42 1.72 12.77
CA TYR A 17 0.21 2.58 11.78
C TYR A 17 -0.04 2.05 10.36
N ARG A 18 -0.54 2.93 9.48
CA ARG A 18 -0.69 2.62 8.05
C ARG A 18 0.42 3.27 7.25
N PHE A 19 1.20 2.45 6.54
CA PHE A 19 2.24 2.92 5.63
C PHE A 19 1.72 2.86 4.20
N GLU A 20 2.19 3.79 3.39
CA GLU A 20 1.99 3.73 1.94
C GLU A 20 2.70 2.47 1.42
N CYS A 21 1.98 1.63 0.66
CA CYS A 21 2.61 0.48 0.05
C CYS A 21 3.59 0.97 -1.03
N PRO A 22 4.90 0.67 -0.90
CA PRO A 22 5.93 1.20 -1.79
C PRO A 22 5.81 0.61 -3.20
N ASP A 23 5.29 -0.62 -3.34
CA ASP A 23 5.12 -1.30 -4.62
C ASP A 23 4.12 -0.61 -5.54
N CYS A 24 3.02 -0.12 -4.98
CA CYS A 24 1.99 0.59 -5.76
C CYS A 24 1.95 2.10 -5.50
N GLY A 25 2.88 2.64 -4.70
CA GLY A 25 2.92 4.05 -4.32
C GLY A 25 1.61 4.56 -3.70
N GLY A 26 0.94 3.75 -2.88
CA GLY A 26 -0.32 4.14 -2.23
C GLY A 26 -1.60 3.97 -3.04
N THR A 27 -1.50 3.59 -4.32
CA THR A 27 -2.69 3.50 -5.21
C THR A 27 -3.50 2.22 -5.02
N GLY A 28 -2.90 1.18 -4.44
CA GLY A 28 -3.50 -0.16 -4.32
C GLY A 28 -3.46 -0.98 -5.59
N LYS A 29 -2.93 -0.43 -6.69
CA LYS A 29 -2.90 -1.11 -7.98
C LYS A 29 -1.55 -0.98 -8.66
N VAL A 30 -1.20 -1.97 -9.47
CA VAL A 30 0.03 -1.96 -10.27
C VAL A 30 -0.33 -2.18 -11.73
N ASN A 31 0.37 -1.49 -12.62
CA ASN A 31 0.26 -1.74 -14.05
C ASN A 31 1.15 -2.92 -14.41
N VAL A 32 0.55 -3.98 -14.93
CA VAL A 32 1.28 -5.13 -15.49
C VAL A 32 1.11 -5.16 -17.00
N PRO A 33 2.08 -5.68 -17.76
CA PRO A 33 1.88 -5.96 -19.17
C PRO A 33 0.75 -6.97 -19.32
N GLY A 34 -0.27 -6.63 -20.09
CA GLY A 34 -1.36 -7.53 -20.44
C GLY A 34 -0.94 -8.54 -21.51
N ASP A 35 -1.77 -9.55 -21.72
CA ASP A 35 -1.56 -10.57 -22.76
C ASP A 35 -1.58 -10.00 -24.19
N ASP A 36 -2.16 -8.81 -24.38
CA ASP A 36 -2.20 -8.10 -25.66
C ASP A 36 -1.04 -7.10 -25.80
N GLU A 37 -0.36 -7.12 -26.94
CA GLU A 37 0.86 -6.34 -27.18
C GLU A 37 0.57 -4.83 -27.06
N GLY A 38 1.11 -4.19 -26.01
CA GLY A 38 0.95 -2.77 -25.76
C GLY A 38 -0.21 -2.38 -24.84
N LEU A 39 -0.96 -3.34 -24.32
CA LEU A 39 -1.92 -3.09 -23.24
C LEU A 39 -1.26 -3.28 -21.87
N THR A 40 -1.56 -2.37 -20.95
CA THR A 40 -1.25 -2.51 -19.53
C THR A 40 -2.52 -2.73 -18.75
N GLU A 41 -2.55 -3.78 -17.96
CA GLU A 41 -3.67 -4.09 -17.07
C GLU A 41 -3.39 -3.55 -15.67
N LEU A 42 -4.41 -2.95 -15.06
CA LEU A 42 -4.36 -2.59 -13.64
C LEU A 42 -4.80 -3.79 -12.82
N LEU A 43 -3.84 -4.42 -12.16
CA LEU A 43 -4.11 -5.46 -11.17
C LEU A 43 -3.99 -4.91 -9.76
N GLU A 44 -4.64 -5.60 -8.82
CA GLU A 44 -4.49 -5.34 -7.40
C GLU A 44 -3.04 -5.54 -6.99
N CYS A 45 -2.49 -4.59 -6.22
CA CYS A 45 -1.13 -4.71 -5.74
C CYS A 45 -1.05 -5.88 -4.75
N PRO A 46 -0.29 -6.94 -5.04
CA PRO A 46 -0.27 -8.16 -4.22
C PRO A 46 0.35 -7.90 -2.85
N ASN A 47 1.25 -6.91 -2.75
CA ASN A 47 1.98 -6.60 -1.52
C ASN A 47 1.07 -5.94 -0.45
N CYS A 48 0.04 -5.20 -0.87
CA CYS A 48 -0.94 -4.59 0.03
C CYS A 48 -2.37 -5.13 -0.14
N GLY A 49 -2.55 -6.20 -0.92
CA GLY A 49 -3.87 -6.80 -1.19
C GLY A 49 -4.88 -5.81 -1.75
N GLY A 50 -4.46 -4.91 -2.65
CA GLY A 50 -5.38 -3.95 -3.28
C GLY A 50 -5.69 -2.69 -2.45
N THR A 51 -5.26 -2.62 -1.18
CA THR A 51 -5.64 -1.51 -0.28
C THR A 51 -4.80 -0.24 -0.46
N GLY A 52 -3.64 -0.36 -1.13
CA GLY A 52 -2.65 0.71 -1.26
C GLY A 52 -1.82 0.94 -0.01
N ARG A 53 -2.08 0.18 1.06
CA ARG A 53 -1.57 0.45 2.40
C ARG A 53 -1.13 -0.84 3.06
N ILE A 54 -0.09 -0.75 3.85
CA ILE A 54 0.38 -1.85 4.69
C ILE A 54 0.17 -1.43 6.15
N GLN A 55 -0.56 -2.25 6.90
CA GLN A 55 -0.65 -2.10 8.35
C GLN A 55 0.65 -2.60 8.94
N GLY A 56 1.26 -1.80 9.80
CA GLY A 56 2.35 -2.22 10.66
C GLY A 56 1.95 -2.01 12.10
N ASP A 57 2.22 -3.01 12.93
CA ASP A 57 2.07 -2.91 14.38
C ASP A 57 3.18 -2.04 14.97
N ALA A 58 2.85 -1.21 15.97
CA ALA A 58 3.81 -0.39 16.70
C ALA A 58 4.99 -1.19 17.29
N SER A 59 4.83 -2.50 17.48
CA SER A 59 5.83 -3.42 18.02
C SER A 59 7.00 -3.70 17.08
N ASP A 60 6.85 -3.48 15.77
CA ASP A 60 7.89 -3.71 14.75
C ASP A 60 8.86 -2.52 14.61
N MET A 61 8.68 -1.48 15.43
CA MET A 61 9.52 -0.26 15.44
C MET A 61 10.53 -0.21 16.59
N LEU A 62 10.70 -1.30 17.34
CA LEU A 62 11.57 -1.39 18.52
C LEU A 62 12.90 -2.10 18.21
#